data_AF-A0A8J6AS61-F1
#
_entry.id   AF-A0A8J6AS61-F1
#
_cell.length_a   1.000
_cell.length_b   1.000
_cell.length_c   1.000
_cell.angle_alpha   90.00
_cell.angle_beta   90.00
_cell.angle_gamma   90.00
#
_symmetry.space_group_name_H-M   'P 1'
#
loop_
_entity.id
_entity.type
_entity.pdbx_description
1 polymer ?
#
loop_
_entity_poly.entity_id
_entity_poly.type
_entity_poly.pdbx_seq_one_letter_code
_entity_poly.pdbx_strand_id
1 'polypeptide(L)'
;MEGVDVSAKKSSDQQDLGPIRMLVIVRNFHYITILRDPVSRYLSEWRHVQRGATWKASLHVCDGRPPTSEELPSCYSGDDWSGCPLKEFMDCPYNLANNRQVRMLSDLTLVGCYNLSVMPEKQRNKVLLESAKSNLKHMAFFGLTEFQRKTQYLFEKTFNMNFISPFTQYNTTRASSVEISEEIQKRIEGLNFLDMELYSYAKDLFLQRYQFMRQKEHQEARRKRQEQRKFLKGRFLQTHFPSQSQGQSPNPSPNPNLNANQNVTQNLFQNLIQNLTQSLSHNSSPRESPGQEQSDSGSSNGTHDYIGSVEKWR
;
A
#
# COMPACT_ATOMS: atom_id res chain seq x y z
N MET A 1 22.08 -17.63 77.10
CA MET A 1 21.48 -17.53 75.76
C MET A 1 20.52 -16.35 75.81
N GLU A 2 21.03 -15.12 75.88
CA GLU A 2 21.58 -14.28 74.78
C GLU A 2 20.52 -13.74 73.80
N GLY A 3 20.58 -12.43 73.58
CA GLY A 3 19.80 -11.62 72.62
C GLY A 3 19.01 -10.51 73.32
N VAL A 4 19.64 -9.49 73.92
CA VAL A 4 20.18 -8.23 73.34
C VAL A 4 19.12 -7.38 72.61
N ASP A 5 18.89 -6.22 73.22
CA ASP A 5 18.17 -5.04 72.76
C ASP A 5 18.90 -4.33 71.61
N VAL A 6 18.18 -3.89 70.57
CA VAL A 6 18.60 -2.78 69.70
C VAL A 6 17.38 -1.98 69.23
N SER A 7 17.24 -0.78 69.78
CA SER A 7 16.43 0.33 69.27
C SER A 7 16.71 0.65 67.79
N ALA A 8 15.67 0.97 67.02
CA ALA A 8 15.84 1.72 65.77
C ALA A 8 14.74 2.78 65.59
N LYS A 9 15.22 3.99 65.34
CA LYS A 9 14.53 5.28 65.28
C LYS A 9 13.45 5.35 64.19
N LYS A 10 12.41 6.13 64.50
CA LYS A 10 11.43 6.69 63.56
C LYS A 10 12.18 7.54 62.50
N SER A 11 12.32 7.02 61.28
CA SER A 11 12.80 7.76 60.12
C SER A 11 11.60 8.25 59.33
N SER A 12 11.40 9.56 59.37
CA SER A 12 10.50 10.32 58.51
C SER A 12 11.05 10.35 57.10
N ASP A 13 10.52 9.50 56.22
CA ASP A 13 10.66 9.68 54.76
C ASP A 13 9.28 9.51 54.12
N GLN A 14 8.52 10.60 54.16
CA GLN A 14 7.37 10.82 53.30
C GLN A 14 7.93 11.04 51.88
N GLN A 15 8.20 9.96 51.15
CA GLN A 15 8.47 10.07 49.72
C GLN A 15 7.16 10.36 49.01
N ASP A 16 7.04 11.62 48.58
CA ASP A 16 6.00 12.16 47.74
C ASP A 16 5.97 11.39 46.42
N LEU A 17 5.08 10.38 46.34
CA LEU A 17 4.80 9.65 45.11
C LEU A 17 4.02 10.60 44.19
N GLY A 18 4.77 11.40 43.42
CA GLY A 18 4.24 12.21 42.34
C GLY A 18 3.35 11.39 41.39
N PRO A 19 2.46 12.05 40.62
CA PRO A 19 1.41 11.38 39.88
C PRO A 19 2.02 10.35 38.92
N ILE A 20 1.66 9.08 39.13
CA ILE A 20 1.95 7.99 38.21
C ILE A 20 1.31 8.39 36.87
N ARG A 21 2.11 8.93 35.95
CA ARG A 21 1.72 9.07 34.55
C ARG A 21 1.50 7.65 34.03
N MET A 22 0.24 7.23 34.03
CA MET A 22 -0.20 6.04 33.33
C MET A 22 0.22 6.22 31.87
N LEU A 23 1.27 5.51 31.46
CA LEU A 23 1.75 5.55 30.10
C LEU A 23 0.68 4.86 29.26
N VAL A 24 -0.26 5.62 28.71
CA VAL A 24 -1.26 5.10 27.79
C VAL A 24 -0.50 4.61 26.57
N ILE A 25 -0.36 3.28 26.44
CA ILE A 25 0.19 2.67 25.25
C ILE A 25 -0.82 2.90 24.13
N VAL A 26 -0.56 3.91 23.30
CA VAL A 26 -1.35 4.15 22.09
C VAL A 26 -0.94 3.09 21.06
N ARG A 27 -1.87 2.19 20.72
CA ARG A 27 -1.67 1.21 19.65
C ARG A 27 -2.04 1.84 18.31
N ASN A 28 -1.11 1.80 17.36
CA ASN A 28 -1.36 2.25 15.99
C ASN A 28 -1.89 1.07 15.15
N PHE A 29 -3.09 1.23 14.58
CA PHE A 29 -3.68 0.24 13.70
C PHE A 29 -3.63 0.72 12.25
N HIS A 30 -2.98 -0.06 11.39
CA HIS A 30 -2.85 0.24 9.96
C HIS A 30 -3.76 -0.68 9.16
N TYR A 31 -4.92 -0.15 8.76
CA TYR A 31 -5.86 -0.90 7.92
C TYR A 31 -5.36 -0.98 6.48
N ILE A 32 -5.49 -2.18 5.92
CA ILE A 32 -5.18 -2.45 4.51
C ILE A 32 -6.31 -3.27 3.87
N THR A 33 -6.46 -3.17 2.56
CA THR A 33 -7.42 -4.00 1.80
C THR A 33 -6.98 -4.25 0.36
N ILE A 34 -7.69 -5.12 -0.35
CA ILE A 34 -7.52 -5.37 -1.79
C ILE A 34 -8.89 -5.30 -2.46
N LEU A 35 -9.00 -4.53 -3.53
CA LEU A 35 -10.19 -4.43 -4.36
C LEU A 35 -10.03 -5.17 -5.67
N ARG A 36 -11.17 -5.40 -6.32
CA ARG A 36 -11.27 -6.05 -7.63
C ARG A 36 -12.40 -5.41 -8.43
N ASP A 37 -12.25 -5.42 -9.74
CA ASP A 37 -13.30 -5.09 -10.69
C ASP A 37 -14.64 -5.75 -10.29
N PRO A 38 -15.74 -4.99 -10.15
CA PRO A 38 -16.96 -5.49 -9.54
C PRO A 38 -17.60 -6.65 -10.30
N VAL A 39 -17.60 -6.64 -11.64
CA VAL A 39 -18.14 -7.74 -12.45
C VAL A 39 -17.32 -9.01 -12.21
N SER A 40 -15.99 -8.90 -12.34
CA SER A 40 -15.07 -10.01 -12.11
C SER A 40 -15.16 -10.56 -10.68
N ARG A 41 -15.30 -9.69 -9.69
CA ARG A 41 -15.47 -10.03 -8.27
C ARG A 41 -16.81 -10.74 -8.05
N TYR A 42 -17.90 -10.23 -8.60
CA TYR A 42 -19.24 -10.79 -8.47
C TYR A 42 -19.32 -12.20 -9.07
N LEU A 43 -18.81 -12.38 -10.29
CA LEU A 43 -18.74 -13.70 -10.94
C LEU A 43 -17.86 -14.68 -10.16
N SER A 44 -16.74 -14.21 -9.63
CA SER A 44 -15.86 -15.03 -8.80
C SER A 44 -16.56 -15.51 -7.52
N GLU A 45 -17.37 -14.65 -6.92
CA GLU A 45 -18.16 -14.98 -5.74
C GLU A 45 -19.28 -15.96 -6.07
N TRP A 46 -20.04 -15.72 -7.14
CA TRP A 46 -21.05 -16.65 -7.63
C TRP A 46 -20.47 -18.05 -7.82
N ARG A 47 -19.32 -18.18 -8.50
CA ARG A 47 -18.63 -19.47 -8.67
C ARG A 47 -18.15 -20.07 -7.35
N HIS A 48 -17.97 -19.28 -6.30
CA HIS A 48 -17.63 -19.77 -4.96
C HIS A 48 -18.87 -20.27 -4.22
N VAL A 49 -19.96 -19.55 -4.33
CA VAL A 49 -21.25 -19.91 -3.74
C VAL A 49 -21.80 -21.18 -4.40
N GLN A 50 -21.70 -21.28 -5.73
CA GLN A 50 -22.11 -22.46 -6.50
C GLN A 50 -21.42 -23.75 -6.04
N ARG A 51 -20.25 -23.66 -5.39
CA ARG A 51 -19.48 -24.79 -4.84
C ARG A 51 -19.56 -24.89 -3.30
N GLY A 52 -20.53 -24.25 -2.67
CA GLY A 52 -20.86 -24.41 -1.25
C GLY A 52 -20.38 -23.30 -0.31
N ALA A 53 -19.79 -22.21 -0.82
CA ALA A 53 -19.46 -21.08 0.07
C ALA A 53 -20.71 -20.31 0.49
N THR A 54 -20.81 -20.01 1.78
CA THR A 54 -21.92 -19.23 2.36
C THR A 54 -21.44 -18.05 3.20
N TRP A 55 -20.31 -18.21 3.88
CA TRP A 55 -19.86 -17.32 4.96
C TRP A 55 -20.91 -17.10 6.06
N LYS A 56 -21.80 -18.09 6.28
CA LYS A 56 -22.95 -17.99 7.22
C LYS A 56 -22.57 -17.75 8.69
N ALA A 57 -21.32 -17.98 9.06
CA ALA A 57 -20.78 -17.67 10.40
C ALA A 57 -20.36 -16.19 10.57
N SER A 58 -20.50 -15.36 9.53
CA SER A 58 -20.19 -13.93 9.62
C SER A 58 -21.14 -13.23 10.58
N LEU A 59 -20.60 -12.53 11.56
CA LEU A 59 -21.41 -11.93 12.63
C LEU A 59 -22.20 -10.69 12.19
N HIS A 60 -21.72 -9.97 11.17
CA HIS A 60 -22.34 -8.75 10.66
C HIS A 60 -22.64 -7.71 11.76
N VAL A 61 -21.79 -7.62 12.78
CA VAL A 61 -22.00 -6.71 13.91
C VAL A 61 -22.01 -5.25 13.43
N CYS A 62 -23.06 -4.54 13.78
CA CYS A 62 -23.22 -3.09 13.58
C CYS A 62 -24.01 -2.54 14.78
N ASP A 63 -23.61 -1.38 15.31
CA ASP A 63 -24.17 -0.81 16.56
C ASP A 63 -24.25 -1.81 17.71
N GLY A 64 -23.22 -2.65 17.86
CA GLY A 64 -23.06 -3.58 18.98
C GLY A 64 -23.90 -4.86 18.90
N ARG A 65 -24.64 -5.11 17.81
CA ARG A 65 -25.45 -6.35 17.64
C ARG A 65 -25.36 -6.94 16.23
N PRO A 66 -25.63 -8.24 16.05
CA PRO A 66 -25.88 -8.81 14.73
C PRO A 66 -27.25 -8.38 14.17
N PRO A 67 -27.46 -8.45 12.83
CA PRO A 67 -28.76 -8.24 12.23
C PRO A 67 -29.72 -9.39 12.54
N THR A 68 -31.01 -9.09 12.57
CA THR A 68 -32.08 -10.10 12.62
C THR A 68 -32.27 -10.78 11.26
N SER A 69 -32.97 -11.91 11.22
CA SER A 69 -33.31 -12.58 9.95
C SER A 69 -34.26 -11.76 9.06
N GLU A 70 -34.99 -10.80 9.63
CA GLU A 70 -35.82 -9.86 8.88
C GLU A 70 -34.98 -8.75 8.23
N GLU A 71 -33.97 -8.24 8.95
CA GLU A 71 -33.02 -7.24 8.44
C GLU A 71 -32.06 -7.85 7.40
N LEU A 72 -31.74 -9.14 7.52
CA LEU A 72 -30.85 -9.85 6.62
C LEU A 72 -31.36 -11.28 6.28
N PRO A 73 -32.31 -11.41 5.33
CA PRO A 73 -32.83 -12.71 4.90
C PRO A 73 -31.80 -13.57 4.14
N SER A 74 -31.99 -14.90 4.13
CA SER A 74 -31.12 -15.86 3.43
C SER A 74 -31.57 -16.15 1.99
N CYS A 75 -30.64 -16.15 1.02
CA CYS A 75 -30.92 -16.45 -0.42
C CYS A 75 -31.15 -17.91 -0.72
N TYR A 76 -30.93 -18.77 0.25
CA TYR A 76 -31.05 -20.20 0.10
C TYR A 76 -31.74 -20.80 1.32
N SER A 77 -32.35 -21.95 1.09
CA SER A 77 -32.90 -22.81 2.13
C SER A 77 -31.90 -23.92 2.46
N GLY A 78 -31.87 -24.40 3.70
CA GLY A 78 -30.95 -25.46 4.12
C GLY A 78 -29.54 -24.96 4.41
N ASP A 79 -28.54 -25.81 4.13
CA ASP A 79 -27.17 -25.61 4.61
C ASP A 79 -26.34 -24.61 3.79
N ASP A 80 -26.53 -24.58 2.47
CA ASP A 80 -25.80 -23.74 1.53
C ASP A 80 -26.59 -23.45 0.24
N TRP A 81 -25.94 -22.76 -0.70
CA TRP A 81 -26.49 -22.41 -2.01
C TRP A 81 -25.73 -23.12 -3.15
N SER A 82 -25.30 -24.36 -2.91
CA SER A 82 -24.60 -25.18 -3.89
C SER A 82 -25.43 -25.41 -5.15
N GLY A 83 -24.78 -25.38 -6.32
CA GLY A 83 -25.44 -25.55 -7.60
C GLY A 83 -26.21 -24.33 -8.12
N CYS A 84 -26.32 -23.24 -7.35
CA CYS A 84 -27.05 -22.03 -7.73
C CYS A 84 -26.68 -21.51 -9.15
N PRO A 85 -27.64 -21.43 -10.08
CA PRO A 85 -27.44 -20.80 -11.38
C PRO A 85 -27.19 -19.30 -11.26
N LEU A 86 -26.43 -18.71 -12.20
CA LEU A 86 -26.12 -17.27 -12.19
C LEU A 86 -27.39 -16.40 -12.16
N LYS A 87 -28.44 -16.82 -12.87
CA LYS A 87 -29.73 -16.12 -12.89
C LYS A 87 -30.34 -16.03 -11.48
N GLU A 88 -30.43 -17.14 -10.76
CA GLU A 88 -30.96 -17.18 -9.40
C GLU A 88 -30.10 -16.36 -8.43
N PHE A 89 -28.77 -16.43 -8.59
CA PHE A 89 -27.83 -15.62 -7.83
C PHE A 89 -28.07 -14.11 -8.00
N MET A 90 -28.38 -13.66 -9.23
CA MET A 90 -28.72 -12.27 -9.54
C MET A 90 -30.15 -11.88 -9.18
N ASP A 91 -31.08 -12.83 -9.12
CA ASP A 91 -32.49 -12.58 -8.84
C ASP A 91 -32.76 -12.38 -7.34
N CYS A 92 -31.89 -12.87 -6.44
CA CYS A 92 -32.05 -12.69 -5.00
C CYS A 92 -31.79 -11.23 -4.57
N PRO A 93 -32.80 -10.49 -4.05
CA PRO A 93 -32.66 -9.06 -3.74
C PRO A 93 -31.77 -8.78 -2.51
N TYR A 94 -31.65 -9.74 -1.59
CA TYR A 94 -30.85 -9.64 -0.37
C TYR A 94 -29.49 -10.35 -0.49
N ASN A 95 -29.04 -10.64 -1.73
CA ASN A 95 -27.72 -11.22 -1.97
C ASN A 95 -26.60 -10.27 -1.52
N LEU A 96 -25.84 -10.68 -0.51
CA LEU A 96 -24.68 -9.95 0.02
C LEU A 96 -23.53 -9.79 -1.00
N ALA A 97 -23.58 -10.45 -2.15
CA ALA A 97 -22.68 -10.17 -3.26
C ALA A 97 -22.91 -8.77 -3.85
N ASN A 98 -24.14 -8.25 -3.82
CA ASN A 98 -24.47 -6.93 -4.35
C ASN A 98 -23.76 -5.83 -3.55
N ASN A 99 -23.02 -4.96 -4.26
CA ASN A 99 -22.29 -3.82 -3.67
C ASN A 99 -21.43 -4.21 -2.45
N ARG A 100 -20.79 -5.39 -2.49
CA ARG A 100 -20.05 -5.95 -1.36
C ARG A 100 -18.91 -5.04 -0.94
N GLN A 101 -18.14 -4.49 -1.88
CA GLN A 101 -16.95 -3.68 -1.55
C GLN A 101 -17.36 -2.39 -0.84
N VAL A 102 -18.38 -1.70 -1.35
CA VAL A 102 -18.96 -0.51 -0.70
C VAL A 102 -19.49 -0.85 0.67
N ARG A 103 -20.35 -1.88 0.79
CA ARG A 103 -20.93 -2.26 2.09
C ARG A 103 -19.86 -2.60 3.13
N MET A 104 -18.81 -3.33 2.75
CA MET A 104 -17.77 -3.76 3.69
C MET A 104 -16.75 -2.67 4.04
N LEU A 105 -16.65 -1.61 3.23
CA LEU A 105 -15.76 -0.48 3.49
C LEU A 105 -16.47 0.72 4.11
N SER A 106 -17.79 0.76 4.08
CA SER A 106 -18.58 1.83 4.68
C SER A 106 -18.72 1.66 6.19
N ASP A 107 -18.88 2.78 6.88
CA ASP A 107 -19.50 2.79 8.20
C ASP A 107 -21.02 2.62 8.04
N LEU A 108 -21.51 1.42 8.40
CA LEU A 108 -22.93 1.08 8.28
C LEU A 108 -23.82 1.76 9.33
N THR A 109 -23.24 2.26 10.43
CA THR A 109 -24.00 2.96 11.49
C THR A 109 -24.65 4.24 10.93
N LEU A 110 -23.99 4.88 9.94
CA LEU A 110 -24.47 6.07 9.24
C LEU A 110 -25.79 5.87 8.49
N VAL A 111 -26.18 4.61 8.24
CA VAL A 111 -27.39 4.28 7.47
C VAL A 111 -28.37 3.39 8.23
N GLY A 112 -28.27 3.34 9.55
CA GLY A 112 -29.12 2.46 10.37
C GLY A 112 -28.77 0.97 10.19
N CYS A 113 -27.50 0.67 9.96
CA CYS A 113 -26.99 -0.69 9.78
C CYS A 113 -27.69 -1.45 8.64
N TYR A 114 -28.33 -2.56 8.96
CA TYR A 114 -29.05 -3.44 8.03
C TYR A 114 -30.54 -3.13 7.95
N ASN A 115 -31.05 -2.17 8.73
CA ASN A 115 -32.44 -1.73 8.63
C ASN A 115 -32.62 -0.79 7.43
N LEU A 116 -33.13 -1.34 6.33
CA LEU A 116 -33.32 -0.61 5.07
C LEU A 116 -34.41 0.47 5.14
N SER A 117 -35.28 0.44 6.15
CA SER A 117 -36.42 1.36 6.29
C SER A 117 -36.06 2.69 6.95
N VAL A 118 -34.85 2.84 7.49
CA VAL A 118 -34.43 4.04 8.23
C VAL A 118 -34.33 5.27 7.33
N MET A 119 -34.03 5.10 6.04
CA MET A 119 -33.94 6.20 5.09
C MET A 119 -34.19 5.74 3.64
N PRO A 120 -34.57 6.65 2.73
CA PRO A 120 -34.76 6.32 1.32
C PRO A 120 -33.49 5.74 0.68
N GLU A 121 -33.67 4.73 -0.17
CA GLU A 121 -32.57 3.99 -0.80
C GLU A 121 -31.54 4.90 -1.49
N LYS A 122 -32.02 5.91 -2.24
CA LYS A 122 -31.15 6.89 -2.92
C LYS A 122 -30.23 7.65 -1.94
N GLN A 123 -30.75 8.02 -0.78
CA GLN A 123 -29.96 8.69 0.26
C GLN A 123 -28.97 7.71 0.90
N ARG A 124 -29.44 6.51 1.24
CA ARG A 124 -28.61 5.42 1.78
C ARG A 124 -27.41 5.12 0.89
N ASN A 125 -27.66 4.96 -0.41
CA ASN A 125 -26.66 4.65 -1.43
C ASN A 125 -25.57 5.73 -1.51
N LYS A 126 -25.96 7.01 -1.45
CA LYS A 126 -25.01 8.13 -1.41
C LYS A 126 -24.15 8.12 -0.14
N VAL A 127 -24.74 7.92 1.03
CA VAL A 127 -24.01 7.89 2.31
C VAL A 127 -23.01 6.74 2.35
N LEU A 128 -23.42 5.54 1.93
CA LEU A 128 -22.54 4.38 1.85
C LEU A 128 -21.35 4.64 0.93
N LEU A 129 -21.61 5.12 -0.28
CA LEU A 129 -20.52 5.32 -1.24
C LEU A 129 -19.49 6.35 -0.76
N GLU A 130 -19.95 7.47 -0.22
CA GLU A 130 -19.04 8.51 0.31
C GLU A 130 -18.27 8.00 1.55
N SER A 131 -18.92 7.22 2.42
CA SER A 131 -18.27 6.56 3.55
C SER A 131 -17.18 5.58 3.08
N ALA A 132 -17.49 4.71 2.12
CA ALA A 132 -16.53 3.76 1.56
C ALA A 132 -15.33 4.44 0.88
N LYS A 133 -15.58 5.47 0.06
CA LYS A 133 -14.50 6.27 -0.57
C LYS A 133 -13.60 6.91 0.49
N SER A 134 -14.21 7.52 1.51
CA SER A 134 -13.48 8.15 2.62
C SER A 134 -12.63 7.13 3.38
N ASN A 135 -13.23 6.03 3.83
CA ASN A 135 -12.52 5.01 4.60
C ASN A 135 -11.37 4.39 3.79
N LEU A 136 -11.62 4.04 2.53
CA LEU A 136 -10.60 3.50 1.63
C LEU A 136 -9.44 4.49 1.41
N LYS A 137 -9.74 5.77 1.22
CA LYS A 137 -8.72 6.83 1.07
C LYS A 137 -7.82 6.93 2.30
N HIS A 138 -8.38 6.80 3.50
CA HIS A 138 -7.64 6.95 4.76
C HIS A 138 -6.97 5.66 5.27
N MET A 139 -7.21 4.50 4.63
CA MET A 139 -6.42 3.30 4.90
C MET A 139 -4.94 3.54 4.62
N ALA A 140 -4.08 2.86 5.39
CA ALA A 140 -2.64 2.94 5.21
C ALA A 140 -2.24 2.49 3.79
N PHE A 141 -2.89 1.45 3.28
CA PHE A 141 -2.65 0.93 1.94
C PHE A 141 -3.89 0.23 1.38
N PHE A 142 -4.07 0.26 0.06
CA PHE A 142 -4.94 -0.70 -0.61
C PHE A 142 -4.35 -1.13 -1.96
N GLY A 143 -4.63 -2.38 -2.33
CA GLY A 143 -4.23 -2.98 -3.59
C GLY A 143 -5.37 -3.18 -4.57
N LEU A 144 -5.03 -3.41 -5.83
CA LEU A 144 -5.96 -3.82 -6.87
C LEU A 144 -5.51 -5.16 -7.46
N THR A 145 -6.46 -6.07 -7.64
CA THR A 145 -6.21 -7.45 -8.06
C THR A 145 -5.61 -7.52 -9.48
N GLU A 146 -5.97 -6.56 -10.32
CA GLU A 146 -5.59 -6.38 -11.71
C GLU A 146 -4.16 -5.83 -11.87
N PHE A 147 -3.54 -5.36 -10.78
CA PHE A 147 -2.25 -4.67 -10.80
C PHE A 147 -1.27 -5.23 -9.77
N GLN A 148 -1.09 -6.55 -9.71
CA GLN A 148 -0.30 -7.25 -8.68
C GLN A 148 1.11 -6.66 -8.45
N ARG A 149 1.86 -6.36 -9.53
CA ARG A 149 3.20 -5.74 -9.43
C ARG A 149 3.18 -4.32 -8.86
N LYS A 150 2.16 -3.52 -9.22
CA LYS A 150 2.01 -2.15 -8.67
C LYS A 150 1.57 -2.20 -7.21
N THR A 151 0.69 -3.16 -6.88
CA THR A 151 0.23 -3.46 -5.52
C THR A 151 1.42 -3.82 -4.64
N GLN A 152 2.29 -4.75 -5.09
CA GLN A 152 3.53 -5.08 -4.42
C GLN A 152 4.39 -3.83 -4.18
N TYR A 153 4.71 -3.08 -5.24
CA TYR A 153 5.56 -1.89 -5.16
C TYR A 153 5.01 -0.88 -4.15
N LEU A 154 3.71 -0.54 -4.22
CA LEU A 154 3.13 0.44 -3.30
C LEU A 154 3.12 -0.05 -1.86
N PHE A 155 2.86 -1.33 -1.61
CA PHE A 155 2.92 -1.90 -0.26
C PHE A 155 4.32 -1.80 0.32
N GLU A 156 5.33 -2.23 -0.45
CA GLU A 156 6.75 -2.16 -0.07
C GLU A 156 7.18 -0.73 0.28
N LYS A 157 6.77 0.25 -0.53
CA LYS A 157 7.07 1.67 -0.27
C LYS A 157 6.29 2.27 0.88
N THR A 158 5.06 1.83 1.11
CA THR A 158 4.21 2.35 2.20
C THR A 158 4.78 1.95 3.55
N PHE A 159 5.20 0.69 3.71
CA PHE A 159 5.69 0.18 4.99
C PHE A 159 7.21 0.05 5.07
N ASN A 160 7.93 0.47 4.02
CA ASN A 160 9.39 0.35 3.92
C ASN A 160 9.88 -1.09 4.16
N MET A 161 9.22 -2.05 3.51
CA MET A 161 9.53 -3.49 3.55
C MET A 161 9.70 -4.03 2.13
N ASN A 162 10.22 -5.25 1.98
CA ASN A 162 10.31 -5.93 0.69
C ASN A 162 9.74 -7.35 0.79
N PHE A 163 9.01 -7.79 -0.24
CA PHE A 163 8.65 -9.20 -0.36
C PHE A 163 9.84 -10.01 -0.86
N ILE A 164 9.94 -11.26 -0.40
CA ILE A 164 10.99 -12.19 -0.84
C ILE A 164 10.79 -12.56 -2.31
N SER A 165 9.56 -12.94 -2.65
CA SER A 165 9.17 -13.36 -3.99
C SER A 165 8.29 -12.29 -4.62
N PRO A 166 8.53 -11.93 -5.88
CA PRO A 166 7.83 -10.80 -6.46
C PRO A 166 6.48 -11.28 -7.02
N PHE A 167 5.42 -10.49 -6.88
CA PHE A 167 4.04 -10.90 -7.20
C PHE A 167 3.81 -11.19 -8.69
N THR A 168 3.18 -12.31 -9.01
CA THR A 168 2.82 -12.70 -10.37
C THR A 168 1.38 -12.32 -10.71
N GLN A 169 1.15 -11.82 -11.93
CA GLN A 169 -0.19 -11.49 -12.40
C GLN A 169 -0.83 -12.76 -12.98
N TYR A 170 -1.95 -13.20 -12.41
CA TYR A 170 -2.74 -14.30 -12.94
C TYR A 170 -4.10 -13.76 -13.42
N ASN A 171 -4.21 -13.52 -14.72
CA ASN A 171 -5.45 -13.04 -15.33
C ASN A 171 -6.46 -14.17 -15.57
N THR A 172 -5.98 -15.40 -15.74
CA THR A 172 -6.82 -16.59 -15.86
C THR A 172 -7.36 -16.98 -14.47
N THR A 173 -8.55 -16.48 -14.16
CA THR A 173 -9.27 -16.76 -12.91
C THR A 173 -10.57 -17.52 -13.21
N ARG A 174 -11.20 -18.11 -12.18
CA ARG A 174 -12.53 -18.73 -12.33
C ARG A 174 -13.61 -17.76 -12.83
N ALA A 175 -13.40 -16.46 -12.68
CA ALA A 175 -14.30 -15.43 -13.23
C ALA A 175 -14.02 -15.18 -14.72
N SER A 176 -12.75 -15.15 -15.13
CA SER A 176 -12.39 -14.91 -16.54
C SER A 176 -12.73 -16.09 -17.46
N SER A 177 -12.98 -17.28 -16.90
CA SER A 177 -13.47 -18.44 -17.65
C SER A 177 -14.99 -18.46 -17.81
N VAL A 178 -15.71 -17.48 -17.28
CA VAL A 178 -17.16 -17.37 -17.46
C VAL A 178 -17.43 -16.47 -18.65
N GLU A 179 -17.89 -17.06 -19.74
CA GLU A 179 -18.45 -16.31 -20.86
C GLU A 179 -19.86 -15.84 -20.47
N ILE A 180 -20.07 -14.52 -20.52
CA ILE A 180 -21.38 -13.90 -20.27
C ILE A 180 -21.74 -13.00 -21.45
N SER A 181 -23.04 -12.89 -21.75
CA SER A 181 -23.51 -11.92 -22.73
C SER A 181 -23.42 -10.49 -22.20
N GLU A 182 -23.39 -9.51 -23.09
CA GLU A 182 -23.40 -8.09 -22.72
C GLU A 182 -24.61 -7.71 -21.85
N GLU A 183 -25.76 -8.35 -22.09
CA GLU A 183 -26.97 -8.15 -21.28
C GLU A 183 -26.75 -8.57 -19.82
N ILE A 184 -26.14 -9.75 -19.61
CA ILE A 184 -25.82 -10.25 -18.27
C ILE A 184 -24.75 -9.37 -17.62
N GLN A 185 -23.76 -8.90 -18.38
CA GLN A 185 -22.76 -7.98 -17.86
C GLN A 185 -23.40 -6.68 -17.37
N LYS A 186 -24.21 -6.02 -18.18
CA LYS A 186 -24.93 -4.79 -17.80
C LYS A 186 -25.83 -5.01 -16.58
N ARG A 187 -26.45 -6.19 -16.48
CA ARG A 187 -27.24 -6.55 -15.30
C ARG A 187 -26.39 -6.65 -14.04
N ILE A 188 -25.21 -7.28 -14.11
CA ILE A 188 -24.28 -7.38 -12.97
C ILE A 188 -23.74 -5.99 -12.59
N GLU A 189 -23.40 -5.15 -13.57
CA GLU A 189 -23.01 -3.76 -13.35
C GLU A 189 -24.13 -2.99 -12.63
N GLY A 190 -25.39 -3.16 -13.04
CA GLY A 190 -26.55 -2.58 -12.39
C GLY A 190 -26.76 -3.05 -10.94
N LEU A 191 -26.54 -4.34 -10.65
CA LEU A 191 -26.59 -4.88 -9.28
C LEU A 191 -25.44 -4.39 -8.39
N ASN A 192 -24.32 -3.98 -9.01
CA ASN A 192 -23.10 -3.57 -8.33
C ASN A 192 -22.73 -2.10 -8.62
N PHE A 193 -23.72 -1.25 -8.92
CA PHE A 193 -23.46 0.11 -9.40
C PHE A 193 -22.67 0.98 -8.41
N LEU A 194 -22.82 0.78 -7.09
CA LEU A 194 -22.01 1.47 -6.09
C LEU A 194 -20.56 0.96 -6.10
N ASP A 195 -20.39 -0.36 -6.22
CA ASP A 195 -19.06 -0.96 -6.36
C ASP A 195 -18.39 -0.51 -7.67
N MET A 196 -19.13 -0.29 -8.75
CA MET A 196 -18.61 0.28 -10.01
C MET A 196 -18.04 1.68 -9.79
N GLU A 197 -18.78 2.55 -9.11
CA GLU A 197 -18.31 3.91 -8.82
C GLU A 197 -17.14 3.91 -7.84
N LEU A 198 -17.19 3.09 -6.78
CA LEU A 198 -16.10 2.94 -5.82
C LEU A 198 -14.83 2.42 -6.51
N TYR A 199 -14.95 1.42 -7.37
CA TYR A 199 -13.80 0.83 -8.05
C TYR A 199 -13.16 1.79 -9.04
N SER A 200 -13.96 2.57 -9.78
CA SER A 200 -13.43 3.65 -10.63
C SER A 200 -12.61 4.65 -9.81
N TYR A 201 -13.18 5.15 -8.70
CA TYR A 201 -12.49 6.03 -7.77
C TYR A 201 -11.19 5.41 -7.22
N ALA A 202 -11.26 4.15 -6.77
CA ALA A 202 -10.13 3.44 -6.19
C ALA A 202 -9.00 3.23 -7.21
N LYS A 203 -9.35 2.91 -8.46
CA LYS A 203 -8.41 2.73 -9.57
C LYS A 203 -7.64 4.01 -9.86
N ASP A 204 -8.34 5.13 -9.98
CA ASP A 204 -7.71 6.42 -10.23
C ASP A 204 -6.79 6.83 -9.08
N LEU A 205 -7.28 6.73 -7.84
CA LEU A 205 -6.48 7.04 -6.65
C LEU A 205 -5.24 6.14 -6.55
N PHE A 206 -5.39 4.84 -6.79
CA PHE A 206 -4.29 3.88 -6.74
C PHE A 206 -3.20 4.20 -7.78
N LEU A 207 -3.60 4.49 -9.03
CA LEU A 207 -2.65 4.82 -10.09
C LEU A 207 -1.95 6.16 -9.81
N GLN A 208 -2.66 7.16 -9.27
CA GLN A 208 -2.05 8.41 -8.83
C GLN A 208 -1.02 8.18 -7.71
N ARG A 209 -1.35 7.37 -6.69
CA ARG A 209 -0.42 6.98 -5.61
C ARG A 209 0.83 6.31 -6.15
N TYR A 210 0.65 5.38 -7.11
CA TYR A 210 1.75 4.68 -7.77
C TYR A 210 2.67 5.65 -8.52
N GLN A 211 2.11 6.52 -9.36
CA GLN A 211 2.88 7.50 -10.14
C GLN A 211 3.63 8.48 -9.24
N PHE A 212 2.96 9.00 -8.21
CA PHE A 212 3.57 9.88 -7.24
C PHE A 212 4.80 9.24 -6.57
N MET A 213 4.65 8.02 -6.07
CA MET A 213 5.74 7.30 -5.39
C MET A 213 6.93 7.04 -6.33
N ARG A 214 6.66 6.68 -7.60
CA ARG A 214 7.70 6.50 -8.62
C ARG A 214 8.45 7.79 -8.94
N GLN A 215 7.73 8.91 -9.04
CA GLN A 215 8.33 10.22 -9.29
C GLN A 215 9.22 10.67 -8.12
N LYS A 216 8.74 10.49 -6.88
CA LYS A 216 9.50 10.79 -5.66
C LYS A 216 10.80 9.99 -5.61
N GLU A 217 10.73 8.68 -5.84
CA GLU A 217 11.90 7.80 -5.89
C GLU A 217 12.91 8.24 -6.97
N HIS A 218 12.43 8.62 -8.15
CA HIS A 218 13.31 9.11 -9.23
C HIS A 218 13.96 10.46 -8.90
N GLN A 219 13.25 11.37 -8.21
CA GLN A 219 13.82 12.63 -7.73
C GLN A 219 14.90 12.39 -6.66
N GLU A 220 14.64 11.51 -5.69
CA GLU A 220 15.61 11.14 -4.66
C GLU A 220 16.88 10.51 -5.27
N ALA A 221 16.72 9.61 -6.24
CA ALA A 221 17.85 9.01 -6.95
C ALA A 221 18.68 10.04 -7.73
N ARG A 222 18.01 11.01 -8.38
CA ARG A 222 18.70 12.12 -9.06
C ARG A 222 19.48 13.00 -8.08
N ARG A 223 18.90 13.33 -6.93
CA ARG A 223 19.56 14.12 -5.88
C ARG A 223 20.81 13.40 -5.36
N LYS A 224 20.70 12.11 -5.02
CA LYS A 224 21.85 11.29 -4.58
C LYS A 224 22.97 11.25 -5.61
N ARG A 225 22.64 11.11 -6.90
CA ARG A 225 23.64 11.15 -8.00
C ARG A 225 24.33 12.51 -8.11
N GLN A 226 23.60 13.60 -7.93
CA GLN A 226 24.17 14.96 -7.96
C GLN A 226 25.09 15.20 -6.76
N GLU A 227 24.69 14.78 -5.56
CA GLU A 227 25.51 14.85 -4.35
C GLU A 227 26.81 14.04 -4.51
N GLN A 228 26.71 12.81 -5.03
CA GLN A 228 27.89 11.98 -5.30
C GLN A 228 28.84 12.61 -6.33
N ARG A 229 28.31 13.25 -7.37
CA ARG A 229 29.12 14.01 -8.35
C ARG A 229 29.81 15.22 -7.72
N LYS A 230 29.13 15.97 -6.85
CA LYS A 230 29.72 17.10 -6.11
C LYS A 230 30.83 16.63 -5.18
N PHE A 231 30.60 15.54 -4.45
CA PHE A 231 31.61 14.94 -3.57
C PHE A 231 32.87 14.49 -4.33
N LEU A 232 32.69 13.78 -5.46
CA LEU A 232 33.81 13.35 -6.31
C LEU A 232 34.60 14.53 -6.88
N LYS A 233 33.93 15.60 -7.34
CA LYS A 233 34.60 16.83 -7.80
C LYS A 233 35.37 17.53 -6.67
N GLY A 234 34.79 17.60 -5.47
CA GLY A 234 35.46 18.19 -4.30
C GLY A 234 36.72 17.41 -3.90
N ARG A 235 36.66 16.08 -3.92
CA ARG A 235 37.80 15.20 -3.62
C ARG A 235 38.91 15.30 -4.67
N PHE A 236 38.55 15.44 -5.95
CA PHE A 236 39.51 15.64 -7.04
C PHE A 236 40.26 16.98 -6.93
N LEU A 237 39.58 18.05 -6.54
CA LEU A 237 40.21 19.36 -6.29
C LEU A 237 41.15 19.32 -5.08
N GLN A 238 40.84 18.51 -4.07
CA GLN A 238 41.68 18.36 -2.87
C GLN A 238 42.94 17.50 -3.13
N THR A 239 42.90 16.55 -4.07
CA THR A 239 44.06 15.72 -4.44
C THR A 239 45.02 16.38 -5.43
N HIS A 240 44.58 17.42 -6.17
CA HIS A 240 45.40 18.11 -7.18
C HIS A 240 46.05 19.42 -6.70
N PHE A 241 45.74 19.90 -5.49
CA PHE A 241 46.45 21.00 -4.85
C PHE A 241 47.06 20.54 -3.51
N PRO A 242 48.27 19.97 -3.50
CA PRO A 242 49.08 19.99 -2.29
C PRO A 242 49.51 21.43 -2.04
N SER A 243 49.12 21.98 -0.89
CA SER A 243 49.53 23.30 -0.40
C SER A 243 51.06 23.43 -0.45
N GLN A 244 51.59 24.24 -1.38
CA GLN A 244 52.98 24.68 -1.33
C GLN A 244 53.11 25.77 -0.27
N SER A 245 53.70 25.44 0.88
CA SER A 245 54.35 26.43 1.77
C SER A 245 55.87 26.35 1.57
N GLN A 246 56.45 27.48 1.17
CA GLN A 246 57.86 27.69 0.78
C GLN A 246 58.86 27.57 1.94
N GLY A 247 60.07 27.09 1.63
CA GLY A 247 61.31 27.26 2.41
C GLY A 247 62.52 26.78 1.60
N GLN A 248 63.44 27.69 1.26
CA GLN A 248 64.57 27.55 0.30
C GLN A 248 65.85 26.86 0.86
N SER A 249 66.37 25.86 0.12
CA SER A 249 67.76 25.65 -0.40
C SER A 249 68.98 25.31 0.51
N PRO A 250 70.12 24.75 -0.02
CA PRO A 250 70.34 23.91 -1.21
C PRO A 250 71.35 22.70 -1.06
N ASN A 251 71.48 21.91 -2.15
CA ASN A 251 72.69 21.20 -2.66
C ASN A 251 72.92 19.67 -2.39
N PRO A 252 73.69 18.95 -3.27
CA PRO A 252 73.10 17.88 -4.11
C PRO A 252 73.84 16.52 -4.07
N SER A 253 73.21 15.46 -4.58
CA SER A 253 73.89 14.31 -5.24
C SER A 253 72.86 13.41 -5.95
N PRO A 254 73.20 12.80 -7.11
CA PRO A 254 72.25 12.06 -7.94
C PRO A 254 72.32 10.54 -7.71
N ASN A 255 71.17 9.86 -7.69
CA ASN A 255 71.08 8.50 -8.23
C ASN A 255 69.63 8.11 -8.57
N PRO A 256 69.40 7.26 -9.59
CA PRO A 256 68.12 7.13 -10.27
C PRO A 256 67.35 5.87 -9.86
N ASN A 257 66.05 6.00 -9.61
CA ASN A 257 65.00 5.07 -10.06
C ASN A 257 63.69 5.37 -9.34
N LEU A 258 62.67 5.87 -10.04
CA LEU A 258 61.27 5.78 -9.60
C LEU A 258 60.35 5.92 -10.83
N ASN A 259 60.09 4.79 -11.50
CA ASN A 259 59.02 4.66 -12.49
C ASN A 259 58.09 3.53 -12.03
N ALA A 260 57.27 3.80 -11.00
CA ALA A 260 56.29 2.84 -10.51
C ALA A 260 55.22 3.54 -9.65
N ASN A 261 54.48 4.52 -10.21
CA ASN A 261 53.24 4.96 -9.55
C ASN A 261 52.18 5.62 -10.44
N GLN A 262 52.32 5.61 -11.77
CA GLN A 262 51.26 6.09 -12.68
C GLN A 262 50.29 4.98 -13.15
N ASN A 263 50.68 3.70 -13.03
CA ASN A 263 49.88 2.58 -13.59
C ASN A 263 48.79 2.04 -12.64
N VAL A 264 48.80 2.39 -11.35
CA VAL A 264 47.80 1.90 -10.38
C VAL A 264 46.51 2.74 -10.43
N THR A 265 46.61 4.04 -10.67
CA THR A 265 45.47 4.97 -10.68
C THR A 265 44.63 4.88 -11.95
N GLN A 266 45.24 4.57 -13.10
CA GLN A 266 44.50 4.31 -14.35
C GLN A 266 43.76 2.97 -14.32
N ASN A 267 44.33 1.93 -13.69
CA ASN A 267 43.70 0.61 -13.57
C ASN A 267 42.46 0.61 -12.66
N LEU A 268 42.42 1.46 -11.62
CA LEU A 268 41.21 1.62 -10.80
C LEU A 268 40.08 2.31 -11.58
N PHE A 269 40.41 3.30 -12.43
CA PHE A 269 39.40 4.04 -13.20
C PHE A 269 38.77 3.18 -14.30
N GLN A 270 39.55 2.34 -14.98
CA GLN A 270 39.03 1.41 -15.99
C GLN A 270 38.15 0.31 -15.37
N ASN A 271 38.56 -0.26 -14.23
CA ASN A 271 37.76 -1.27 -13.52
C ASN A 271 36.44 -0.72 -12.95
N LEU A 272 36.44 0.55 -12.49
CA LEU A 272 35.20 1.18 -12.01
C LEU A 272 34.21 1.46 -13.14
N ILE A 273 34.70 1.88 -14.31
CA ILE A 273 33.85 2.12 -15.48
C ILE A 273 33.30 0.79 -16.02
N GLN A 274 34.12 -0.28 -16.13
CA GLN A 274 33.67 -1.61 -16.58
C GLN A 274 32.59 -2.22 -15.67
N ASN A 275 32.72 -2.08 -14.34
CA ASN A 275 31.69 -2.54 -13.41
C ASN A 275 30.38 -1.75 -13.51
N LEU A 276 30.46 -0.45 -13.82
CA LEU A 276 29.28 0.38 -14.08
C LEU A 276 28.58 -0.03 -15.38
N THR A 277 29.30 -0.37 -16.45
CA THR A 277 28.71 -0.86 -17.71
C THR A 277 28.10 -2.26 -17.58
N GLN A 278 28.72 -3.17 -16.82
CA GLN A 278 28.16 -4.51 -16.57
C GLN A 278 26.88 -4.48 -15.72
N SER A 279 26.75 -3.51 -14.79
CA SER A 279 25.49 -3.32 -14.03
C SER A 279 24.33 -2.80 -14.88
N LEU A 280 24.62 -2.20 -16.04
CA LEU A 280 23.64 -1.69 -17.00
C LEU A 280 23.22 -2.73 -18.04
N SER A 281 24.02 -3.78 -18.30
CA SER A 281 23.71 -4.81 -19.29
C SER A 281 22.87 -5.98 -18.75
N HIS A 282 22.75 -6.16 -17.43
CA HIS A 282 21.96 -7.25 -16.85
C HIS A 282 20.47 -6.93 -16.65
N ASN A 283 19.98 -5.76 -17.09
CA ASN A 283 18.58 -5.35 -16.91
C ASN A 283 17.86 -4.98 -18.22
N SER A 284 18.26 -5.58 -19.34
CA SER A 284 17.52 -5.49 -20.60
C SER A 284 16.66 -6.74 -20.85
N SER A 285 15.35 -6.60 -20.70
CA SER A 285 14.33 -7.44 -21.38
C SER A 285 13.45 -6.51 -22.25
N PRO A 286 12.82 -7.03 -23.32
CA PRO A 286 12.55 -6.25 -24.52
C PRO A 286 11.47 -5.18 -24.38
N ARG A 287 11.63 -4.10 -25.15
CA ARG A 287 10.68 -3.00 -25.33
C ARG A 287 9.42 -3.49 -26.04
N GLU A 288 8.25 -3.30 -25.44
CA GLU A 288 7.00 -3.09 -26.18
C GLU A 288 6.76 -1.58 -26.32
N SER A 289 6.39 -1.18 -27.54
CA SER A 289 6.21 0.21 -27.98
C SER A 289 5.06 0.92 -27.26
N PRO A 290 5.17 2.20 -26.88
CA PRO A 290 4.06 2.96 -26.35
C PRO A 290 3.26 3.62 -27.49
N GLY A 291 1.98 3.26 -27.58
CA GLY A 291 0.97 4.09 -28.25
C GLY A 291 0.79 5.41 -27.49
N GLN A 292 0.55 6.48 -28.26
CA GLN A 292 0.33 7.84 -27.78
C GLN A 292 -0.89 7.91 -26.87
N GLU A 293 -0.75 8.45 -25.65
CA GLU A 293 -1.88 8.99 -24.89
C GLU A 293 -1.52 10.37 -24.34
N GLN A 294 -2.45 11.30 -24.62
CA GLN A 294 -2.37 12.72 -24.36
C GLN A 294 -2.36 13.03 -22.86
N SER A 295 -1.57 14.04 -22.50
CA SER A 295 -1.52 14.63 -21.18
C SER A 295 -2.72 15.54 -20.96
N ASP A 296 -3.69 15.11 -20.16
CA ASP A 296 -4.63 16.02 -19.52
C ASP A 296 -4.19 16.29 -18.08
N SER A 297 -3.74 17.52 -17.86
CA SER A 297 -3.34 18.06 -16.57
C SER A 297 -4.57 18.51 -15.79
N GLY A 298 -5.00 17.74 -14.80
CA GLY A 298 -6.02 18.17 -13.86
C GLY A 298 -6.24 17.20 -12.70
N SER A 299 -5.56 17.42 -11.57
CA SER A 299 -6.08 17.21 -10.19
C SER A 299 -4.92 17.33 -9.18
N SER A 300 -4.74 18.51 -8.57
CA SER A 300 -3.73 18.74 -7.52
C SER A 300 -4.24 18.47 -6.10
N ASN A 301 -5.53 18.15 -5.92
CA ASN A 301 -6.12 18.06 -4.58
C ASN A 301 -6.01 16.63 -3.98
N GLY A 302 -6.05 15.58 -4.80
CA GLY A 302 -5.97 14.19 -4.30
C GLY A 302 -4.57 13.77 -3.85
N THR A 303 -3.53 14.33 -4.48
CA THR A 303 -2.12 14.01 -4.22
C THR A 303 -1.61 14.63 -2.92
N HIS A 304 -2.05 15.84 -2.58
CA HIS A 304 -1.61 16.53 -1.36
C HIS A 304 -2.10 15.82 -0.08
N ASP A 305 -3.32 15.26 -0.10
CA ASP A 305 -3.88 14.50 1.03
C ASP A 305 -3.22 13.13 1.22
N TYR A 306 -2.77 12.50 0.14
CA TYR A 306 -1.98 11.27 0.24
C TYR A 306 -0.63 11.51 0.90
N ILE A 307 0.01 12.65 0.62
CA ILE A 307 1.31 13.03 1.20
C ILE A 307 1.19 13.18 2.73
N GLY A 308 0.20 13.95 3.19
CA GLY A 308 -0.03 14.13 4.63
C GLY A 308 -0.32 12.81 5.36
N SER A 309 -0.96 11.86 4.67
CA SER A 309 -1.23 10.53 5.23
C SER A 309 0.05 9.68 5.28
N VAL A 310 0.80 9.55 4.18
CA VAL A 310 2.02 8.71 4.11
C VAL A 310 3.14 9.22 5.02
N GLU A 311 3.31 10.54 5.15
CA GLU A 311 4.34 11.12 6.00
C GLU A 311 4.01 11.00 7.50
N LYS A 312 2.72 10.91 7.86
CA LYS A 312 2.28 10.63 9.23
C LYS A 312 2.55 9.18 9.67
N TRP A 313 2.78 8.27 8.74
CA TRP A 313 3.07 6.85 9.01
C TRP A 313 4.57 6.52 9.09
N ARG A 314 5.46 7.51 8.91
CA ARG A 314 6.90 7.41 9.16
C ARG A 314 7.24 7.87 10.56
#